data_AF-A0A242DHP2-F1
#
_entry.id   AF-A0A242DHP2-F1
#
_cell.length_a   1.000
_cell.length_b   1.000
_cell.length_c   1.000
_cell.angle_alpha   90.00
_cell.angle_beta   90.00
_cell.angle_gamma   90.00
#
_symmetry.space_group_name_H-M   'P 1'
#
loop_
_entity.id
_entity.type
_entity.pdbx_description
1 polymer ?
#
loop_
_entity_poly.entity_id
_entity_poly.type
_entity_poly.pdbx_seq_one_letter_code
_entity_poly.pdbx_strand_id
1 'polypeptide(L)'
;MQGELIKNNLGYLRESQKISKSKLSKLSGVNKRSIQRIENENHIPSLKNAYSICEALGVSIYDVFPVESILNDKKLETKVVVSLENMKTTRENANGK
;
A
#
# COMPACT_ATOMS: atom_id res chain seq x y z
N MET A 1 -17.28 1.12 -6.59
CA MET A 1 -16.39 0.58 -5.52
C MET A 1 -15.09 1.36 -5.56
N GLN A 2 -14.83 2.21 -4.56
CA GLN A 2 -13.51 2.83 -4.38
C GLN A 2 -12.60 1.80 -3.71
N GLY A 3 -11.52 1.42 -4.39
CA GLY A 3 -10.50 0.52 -3.84
C GLY A 3 -9.67 1.24 -2.77
N GLU A 4 -9.24 0.48 -1.77
CA GLU A 4 -8.34 0.95 -0.71
C GLU A 4 -7.07 1.60 -1.29
N LEU A 5 -6.68 2.71 -0.66
CA LEU A 5 -5.61 3.59 -1.11
C LEU A 5 -4.24 2.97 -0.78
N ILE A 6 -3.62 2.23 -1.70
CA ILE A 6 -2.20 1.84 -1.51
C ILE A 6 -1.33 3.04 -1.88
N LYS A 7 -0.82 3.72 -0.85
CA LYS A 7 0.26 4.69 -0.99
C LYS A 7 1.52 3.96 -1.49
N ASN A 8 2.09 4.40 -2.61
CA ASN A 8 3.29 3.78 -3.17
C ASN A 8 4.31 4.87 -3.57
N ASN A 9 5.57 4.47 -3.72
CA ASN A 9 6.68 5.35 -4.07
C ASN A 9 7.09 5.21 -5.56
N LEU A 10 6.31 4.49 -6.38
CA LEU A 10 6.72 4.14 -7.74
C LEU A 10 7.08 5.37 -8.58
N GLY A 11 6.23 6.40 -8.55
CA GLY A 11 6.46 7.63 -9.31
C GLY A 11 7.76 8.32 -8.91
N TYR A 12 7.99 8.46 -7.61
CA TYR A 12 9.20 9.06 -7.05
C TYR A 12 10.47 8.28 -7.44
N LEU A 13 10.47 6.96 -7.26
CA LEU A 13 11.61 6.09 -7.60
C LEU A 13 11.92 6.10 -9.10
N ARG A 14 10.88 6.12 -9.95
CA ARG A 14 11.06 6.23 -11.40
C ARG A 14 11.69 7.57 -11.79
N GLU A 15 11.24 8.65 -11.17
CA GLU A 15 11.69 10.02 -11.48
C GLU A 15 13.10 10.30 -10.95
N SER A 16 13.48 9.74 -9.80
CA SER A 16 14.85 9.83 -9.29
C SER A 16 15.87 9.17 -10.23
N GLN A 17 15.45 8.12 -10.96
CA GLN A 17 16.23 7.47 -12.02
C GLN A 17 16.10 8.14 -13.40
N LYS A 18 15.35 9.24 -13.52
CA LYS A 18 15.11 9.97 -14.79
C LYS A 18 14.50 9.12 -15.92
N ILE A 19 13.68 8.13 -15.54
CA ILE A 19 13.03 7.21 -16.49
C ILE A 19 11.60 7.69 -16.77
N SER A 20 11.17 7.68 -18.04
CA SER A 20 9.77 7.96 -18.39
C SER A 20 8.87 6.74 -18.14
N LYS A 21 7.55 6.94 -17.94
CA LYS A 21 6.58 5.83 -17.85
C LYS A 21 6.64 4.87 -19.06
N SER A 22 6.91 5.42 -20.25
CA SER A 22 7.09 4.63 -21.47
C SER A 22 8.36 3.78 -21.42
N LYS A 23 9.46 4.33 -20.91
CA LYS A 23 10.71 3.59 -20.73
C LYS A 23 10.57 2.51 -19.66
N LEU A 24 9.94 2.80 -18.52
CA LEU A 24 9.66 1.79 -17.49
C LEU A 24 8.76 0.67 -18.03
N SER A 25 7.77 1.01 -18.87
CA SER A 25 6.92 0.01 -19.54
C SER A 25 7.74 -0.96 -20.40
N LYS A 26 8.72 -0.45 -21.16
CA LYS A 26 9.62 -1.28 -21.95
C LYS A 26 10.54 -2.16 -21.11
N LEU A 27 11.01 -1.65 -19.96
CA LEU A 27 11.93 -2.38 -19.08
C LEU A 27 11.21 -3.48 -18.28
N SER A 28 10.03 -3.16 -17.73
CA SER A 28 9.26 -4.08 -16.87
C SER A 28 8.32 -5.01 -17.65
N GLY A 29 8.06 -4.73 -18.93
CA GLY A 29 7.00 -5.40 -19.70
C GLY A 29 5.57 -5.06 -19.24
N VAL A 30 5.40 -4.19 -18.24
CA VAL A 30 4.10 -3.76 -17.75
C VAL A 30 3.56 -2.63 -18.65
N ASN A 31 2.27 -2.66 -18.99
CA ASN A 31 1.66 -1.64 -19.84
C ASN A 31 1.81 -0.22 -19.22
N LYS A 32 2.19 0.78 -20.04
CA LYS A 32 2.33 2.19 -19.62
C LYS A 32 1.09 2.71 -18.89
N ARG A 33 -0.12 2.33 -19.33
CA ARG A 33 -1.38 2.69 -18.68
C ARG A 33 -1.45 2.07 -17.29
N SER A 34 -1.10 0.79 -17.14
CA SER A 34 -1.03 0.14 -15.82
C SER A 34 -0.05 0.86 -14.89
N ILE A 35 1.15 1.23 -15.38
CA ILE A 35 2.13 2.02 -14.61
C ILE A 35 1.52 3.36 -14.17
N GLN A 36 0.87 4.08 -15.08
CA GLN A 36 0.18 5.33 -14.75
C GLN A 36 -0.90 5.14 -13.67
N ARG A 37 -1.67 4.04 -13.75
CA ARG A 37 -2.71 3.73 -12.76
C ARG A 37 -2.12 3.39 -11.39
N ILE A 38 -0.99 2.67 -11.35
CA ILE A 38 -0.29 2.36 -10.10
C ILE A 38 0.24 3.66 -9.47
N GLU A 39 0.87 4.53 -10.27
CA GLU A 39 1.42 5.80 -9.78
C GLU A 39 0.33 6.77 -9.30
N ASN A 40 -0.83 6.82 -9.96
CA ASN A 40 -1.79 7.92 -9.80
C ASN A 40 -3.23 7.52 -9.40
N GLU A 41 -3.66 6.27 -9.59
CA GLU A 41 -5.10 5.90 -9.61
C GLU A 41 -5.54 4.82 -8.60
N ASN A 42 -4.96 4.75 -7.40
CA ASN A 42 -5.34 3.76 -6.37
C ASN A 42 -5.45 2.33 -6.94
N HIS A 43 -4.50 1.95 -7.80
CA HIS A 43 -4.50 0.66 -8.46
C HIS A 43 -3.47 -0.28 -7.86
N ILE A 44 -3.97 -1.36 -7.26
CA ILE A 44 -3.14 -2.44 -6.75
C ILE A 44 -2.69 -3.30 -7.95
N PRO A 45 -1.38 -3.37 -8.25
CA PRO A 45 -0.88 -4.26 -9.29
C PRO A 45 -1.01 -5.73 -8.86
N SER A 46 -1.00 -6.64 -9.83
CA SER A 46 -0.73 -8.04 -9.53
C SER A 46 0.70 -8.20 -8.99
N LEU A 47 0.94 -9.27 -8.22
CA LEU A 47 2.26 -9.57 -7.67
C LEU A 47 3.33 -9.66 -8.77
N LYS A 48 2.99 -10.28 -9.90
CA LYS A 48 3.85 -10.33 -11.09
C LYS A 48 4.24 -8.94 -11.58
N ASN A 49 3.27 -8.05 -11.79
CA ASN A 49 3.54 -6.70 -12.27
C ASN A 49 4.35 -5.88 -11.24
N ALA A 50 4.07 -6.06 -9.96
CA ALA A 50 4.80 -5.42 -8.88
C ALA A 50 6.29 -5.82 -8.91
N TYR A 51 6.59 -7.11 -8.98
CA TYR A 51 7.97 -7.61 -9.07
C TYR A 51 8.65 -7.18 -10.36
N SER A 52 8.01 -7.27 -11.53
CA SER A 52 8.63 -6.85 -12.79
C SER A 52 8.98 -5.35 -12.82
N ILE A 53 8.20 -4.52 -12.12
CA ILE A 53 8.52 -3.10 -11.93
C ILE A 53 9.74 -2.93 -11.00
N CYS A 54 9.78 -3.68 -9.90
CA CYS A 54 10.90 -3.63 -8.94
C CYS A 54 12.22 -4.07 -9.59
N GLU A 55 12.20 -5.17 -10.35
CA GLU A 55 13.35 -5.66 -11.11
C GLU A 55 13.84 -4.63 -12.13
N ALA A 56 12.91 -4.00 -12.86
CA ALA A 56 13.24 -2.97 -13.85
C ALA A 56 13.88 -1.71 -13.25
N LEU A 57 13.58 -1.40 -11.99
CA LEU A 57 14.13 -0.26 -11.24
C LEU A 57 15.33 -0.66 -10.36
N GLY A 58 15.60 -1.96 -10.18
CA GLY A 58 16.66 -2.45 -9.29
C GLY A 58 16.41 -2.12 -7.81
N VAL A 59 15.15 -2.17 -7.36
CA VAL A 59 14.72 -1.83 -5.99
C VAL A 59 13.97 -2.97 -5.33
N SER A 60 13.83 -2.92 -4.00
CA SER A 60 13.01 -3.87 -3.24
C SER A 60 11.52 -3.57 -3.40
N ILE A 61 10.69 -4.61 -3.23
CA ILE A 61 9.22 -4.45 -3.16
C ILE A 61 8.81 -3.48 -2.04
N TYR A 62 9.56 -3.45 -0.94
CA TYR A 62 9.31 -2.56 0.19
C TYR A 62 9.64 -1.09 -0.11
N ASP A 63 10.57 -0.83 -1.03
CA ASP A 63 10.88 0.53 -1.47
C ASP A 63 9.70 1.12 -2.25
N VAL A 64 9.07 0.29 -3.10
CA VAL A 64 7.93 0.68 -3.95
C VAL A 64 6.62 0.70 -3.17
N PHE A 65 6.37 -0.32 -2.35
CA PHE A 65 5.13 -0.51 -1.57
C PHE A 65 5.46 -0.68 -0.08
N PRO A 66 5.65 0.41 0.68
CA PRO A 66 5.99 0.35 2.10
C PRO A 66 4.89 -0.30 2.93
N VAL A 67 5.24 -1.01 4.01
CA VAL A 67 4.28 -1.73 4.86
C VAL A 67 3.28 -0.76 5.52
N GLU A 68 3.71 0.46 5.83
CA GLU A 68 2.88 1.52 6.41
C GLU A 68 1.76 2.00 5.46
N SER A 69 1.89 1.71 4.16
CA SER A 69 0.83 1.96 3.18
C SER A 69 -0.32 0.96 3.25
N ILE A 70 -0.07 -0.21 3.84
CA ILE A 70 -1.04 -1.31 4.00
C ILE A 70 -1.70 -1.25 5.39
N LEU A 71 -1.03 -0.65 6.37
CA LEU A 71 -1.46 -0.60 7.77
C LEU A 71 -2.26 0.66 8.17
N ASN A 72 -2.36 1.66 7.31
CA ASN A 72 -3.10 2.90 7.58
C ASN A 72 -4.62 2.78 7.40
N ASP A 73 -5.18 1.62 7.73
CA ASP A 73 -6.62 1.47 7.84
C ASP A 73 -7.05 2.07 9.19
N LYS A 74 -7.40 3.37 9.20
CA LYS A 74 -7.96 4.06 10.38
C LYS A 74 -9.17 3.31 10.99
N LYS A 75 -9.74 2.34 10.28
CA LYS A 75 -10.76 1.40 10.80
C LYS A 75 -10.23 0.41 11.83
N LEU A 76 -8.95 0.01 11.79
CA LEU A 76 -8.39 -0.96 12.72
C LEU A 76 -8.17 -0.34 14.10
N GLU A 77 -7.67 0.91 14.16
CA GLU A 77 -7.53 1.64 15.42
C GLU A 77 -8.87 1.77 16.16
N THR A 78 -9.96 2.12 15.46
CA THR A 78 -11.29 2.23 16.10
C THR A 78 -11.81 0.90 16.63
N LYS A 79 -11.63 -0.21 15.89
CA LYS A 79 -12.09 -1.54 16.34
C LYS A 79 -11.28 -2.06 17.52
N VAL A 80 -9.97 -1.84 17.53
CA VAL A 80 -9.09 -2.29 18.60
C VAL A 80 -9.33 -1.49 19.87
N VAL A 81 -9.40 -0.16 19.77
CA VAL A 81 -9.65 0.72 20.94
C VAL A 81 -11.00 0.43 21.58
N VAL A 82 -12.08 0.33 20.78
CA VAL A 82 -13.42 0.02 21.29
C VAL A 82 -13.46 -1.37 21.95
N SER A 83 -12.75 -2.36 21.40
CA SER A 83 -12.70 -3.70 21.99
C SER A 83 -11.94 -3.73 23.32
N LEU A 84 -10.85 -2.96 23.44
CA LEU A 84 -10.07 -2.85 24.67
C LEU A 84 -10.82 -2.09 25.78
N GLU A 85 -11.58 -1.06 25.44
CA GLU A 85 -12.42 -0.32 26.39
C GLU A 85 -13.56 -1.20 26.92
N ASN A 86 -14.23 -1.94 26.05
CA ASN A 86 -15.31 -2.86 26.44
C ASN A 86 -14.81 -3.98 27.39
N MET A 87 -13.58 -4.47 27.21
CA MET A 87 -12.98 -5.48 28.11
C MET A 87 -12.60 -4.92 29.50
N LYS A 88 -12.38 -3.61 29.65
CA LYS A 88 -12.09 -2.99 30.95
C LYS A 88 -13.39 -2.83 31.77
N THR A 89 -14.47 -2.41 31.13
CA THR A 89 -15.78 -2.18 31.78
C THR A 89 -16.42 -3.46 32.31
N THR A 90 -16.20 -4.62 31.67
CA THR A 90 -16.74 -5.90 32.16
C THR A 90 -16.04 -6.38 33.45
N ARG A 91 -14.80 -5.94 33.74
CA ARG A 91 -14.05 -6.36 34.94
C ARG A 91 -14.41 -5.55 36.19
N GLU A 92 -14.95 -4.34 36.04
CA GLU A 92 -15.37 -3.51 37.18
C GLU A 92 -16.78 -3.85 37.66
N ASN A 93 -17.68 -4.28 36.77
CA ASN A 93 -19.05 -4.67 37.13
C ASN A 93 -19.20 -6.07 37.73
N ALA A 94 -18.14 -6.88 37.75
CA ALA A 94 -18.14 -8.22 38.33
C ALA A 94 -17.75 -8.27 39.82
N ASN A 95 -17.21 -7.18 40.37
CA ASN A 95 -16.73 -7.10 41.77
C ASN A 95 -17.58 -6.19 42.68
N GLY A 96 -18.69 -5.65 42.17
CA GLY A 96 -19.65 -4.86 42.96
C GLY A 96 -20.82 -5.70 43.45
N LYS A 97 -20.61 -6.49 44.49
CA LYS A 97 -21.68 -7.13 45.29
C LYS A 97 -21.52 -6.73 46.74
#